data_AF-A0A8T4UEE9-F1
#
_entry.id   AF-A0A8T4UEE9-F1
#
_cell.length_a   1.000
_cell.length_b   1.000
_cell.length_c   1.000
_cell.angle_alpha   90.00
_cell.angle_beta   90.00
_cell.angle_gamma   90.00
#
_symmetry.space_group_name_H-M   'P 1'
#
loop_
_entity.id
_entity.type
_entity.pdbx_description
1 polymer ?
#
loop_
_entity_poly.entity_id
_entity_poly.type
_entity_poly.pdbx_seq_one_letter_code
_entity_poly.pdbx_strand_id
1 'polypeptide(L)'
;MVNIKILVWSIFLLVILSYSVDSFGVSSPYWDENPLYLNPGESKEFEMVLQNMVGDQDITVIAELNSGSEIASLMDESTTYNIPIGNSNTPVKIKINIPEDAKSGQEAPSGTAVGGALSTQTLGFLVLVIALIILVLIIKYFHKKKENKNV
;
A
#
# COMPACT_ATOMS: atom_id res chain seq x y z
N MET A 1 -42.89 -0.86 8.75
CA MET A 1 -42.05 0.32 9.05
C MET A 1 -40.71 -0.22 9.49
N VAL A 2 -39.60 0.15 8.85
CA VAL A 2 -38.28 -0.24 9.38
C VAL A 2 -38.01 0.62 10.60
N ASN A 3 -37.60 -0.01 11.69
CA ASN A 3 -37.30 0.69 12.94
C ASN A 3 -35.97 1.43 12.77
N ILE A 4 -35.99 2.77 12.91
CA ILE A 4 -34.80 3.61 12.74
C ILE A 4 -33.64 3.19 13.67
N LYS A 5 -33.95 2.62 14.84
CA LYS A 5 -32.94 2.07 15.76
C LYS A 5 -32.22 0.88 15.16
N ILE A 6 -32.94 0.01 14.44
CA ILE A 6 -32.34 -1.14 13.76
C ILE A 6 -31.42 -0.65 12.65
N LEU A 7 -31.82 0.37 11.89
CA LEU A 7 -31.00 0.97 10.83
C LEU A 7 -29.68 1.54 11.38
N VAL A 8 -29.73 2.31 12.47
CA VAL A 8 -28.53 2.88 13.10
C VAL A 8 -27.60 1.79 13.62
N TRP A 9 -28.15 0.75 14.26
CA TRP A 9 -27.36 -0.40 14.71
C TRP A 9 -26.71 -1.17 13.57
N SER A 10 -27.42 -1.35 12.44
CA SER A 10 -26.86 -1.99 11.25
C SER A 10 -25.71 -1.19 10.64
N ILE A 11 -25.82 0.15 10.60
CA ILE A 11 -24.76 1.03 10.10
C ILE A 11 -23.54 0.97 11.02
N PHE A 12 -23.75 1.02 12.35
CA PHE A 12 -22.67 0.93 13.32
C PHE A 12 -21.90 -0.40 13.24
N LEU A 13 -22.63 -1.52 13.10
CA LEU A 13 -22.02 -2.84 12.91
C LEU A 13 -21.18 -2.89 11.62
N LEU A 14 -21.65 -2.26 10.54
CA LEU A 14 -20.94 -2.23 9.26
C LEU A 14 -19.63 -1.43 9.33
N VAL A 15 -19.59 -0.35 10.13
CA VAL A 15 -18.35 0.41 10.38
C VAL A 15 -17.35 -0.45 11.15
N ILE A 16 -17.79 -1.22 12.14
CA ILE A 16 -16.90 -2.13 12.90
C ILE A 16 -16.36 -3.26 12.00
N LEU A 17 -17.16 -3.74 11.06
CA LEU A 17 -16.72 -4.79 10.13
C LEU A 17 -15.80 -4.27 9.02
N SER A 18 -15.56 -2.96 8.91
CA SER A 18 -14.69 -2.36 7.88
C SER A 18 -13.20 -2.29 8.25
N TYR A 19 -12.80 -2.76 9.44
CA TYR A 19 -11.42 -2.70 9.92
C TYR A 19 -10.56 -3.86 9.39
N SER A 20 -10.25 -3.86 8.11
CA SER A 20 -9.12 -4.64 7.56
C SER A 20 -8.13 -3.67 6.93
N VAL A 21 -7.02 -3.42 7.61
CA VAL A 21 -5.93 -2.58 7.12
C VAL A 21 -4.71 -3.49 6.99
N ASP A 22 -4.34 -3.79 5.75
CA ASP A 22 -3.09 -4.46 5.44
C ASP A 22 -2.00 -3.38 5.33
N SER A 23 -0.92 -3.52 6.10
CA SER A 23 0.19 -2.57 6.06
C SER A 23 1.52 -3.28 6.21
N PHE A 24 2.53 -2.78 5.51
CA PHE A 24 3.91 -3.23 5.66
C PHE A 24 4.82 -2.01 5.78
N GLY A 25 5.95 -2.19 6.46
CA GLY A 25 6.97 -1.16 6.65
C GLY A 25 8.12 -1.33 5.67
N VAL A 26 8.70 -0.20 5.26
CA VAL A 26 9.97 -0.14 4.53
C VAL A 26 10.87 0.84 5.25
N SER A 27 12.11 0.44 5.52
CA SER A 27 13.14 1.28 6.10
C SER A 27 14.29 1.41 5.10
N SER A 28 14.80 2.64 4.94
CA SER A 28 15.97 2.95 4.12
C SER A 28 17.03 3.62 4.98
N PRO A 29 18.33 3.31 4.80
CA PRO A 29 19.41 4.04 5.44
C PRO A 29 19.57 5.47 4.88
N TYR A 30 19.01 5.76 3.70
CA TYR A 30 19.09 7.06 3.04
C TYR A 30 17.70 7.65 2.80
N TRP A 31 17.55 8.95 3.09
CA TRP A 31 16.31 9.73 2.96
C TRP A 31 16.65 11.23 2.83
N ASP A 32 15.64 12.11 2.74
CA ASP A 32 15.82 13.54 2.47
C ASP A 32 16.81 14.26 3.40
N GLU A 33 16.82 13.92 4.70
CA GLU A 33 17.75 14.51 5.69
C GLU A 33 19.07 13.73 5.83
N ASN A 34 19.16 12.52 5.26
CA ASN A 34 20.37 11.69 5.22
C ASN A 34 20.61 11.14 3.81
N PRO A 35 20.94 12.00 2.82
CA PRO A 35 21.08 11.57 1.44
C PRO A 35 22.37 10.77 1.22
N LEU A 36 22.35 9.90 0.21
CA LEU A 36 23.53 9.19 -0.25
C LEU A 36 24.34 10.07 -1.21
N TYR A 37 25.61 10.31 -0.87
CA TYR A 37 26.56 11.00 -1.75
C TYR A 37 27.55 9.99 -2.34
N LEU A 38 27.72 10.06 -3.66
CA LEU A 38 28.67 9.24 -4.42
C LEU A 38 29.44 10.10 -5.41
N ASN A 39 30.72 9.80 -5.59
CA ASN A 39 31.54 10.45 -6.62
C ASN A 39 31.31 9.80 -8.00
N PRO A 40 31.65 10.49 -9.10
CA PRO A 40 31.64 9.88 -10.43
C PRO A 40 32.52 8.62 -10.47
N GLY A 41 31.98 7.54 -11.06
CA GLY A 41 32.64 6.22 -11.08
C GLY A 41 32.51 5.41 -9.80
N GLU A 42 31.88 5.95 -8.75
CA GLU A 42 31.70 5.25 -7.48
C GLU A 42 30.48 4.32 -7.51
N SER A 43 30.65 3.15 -6.91
CA SER A 43 29.57 2.18 -6.68
C SER A 43 29.32 2.01 -5.19
N LYS A 44 28.06 1.89 -4.80
CA LYS A 44 27.66 1.64 -3.42
C LYS A 44 26.55 0.60 -3.35
N GLU A 45 26.69 -0.29 -2.39
CA GLU A 45 25.69 -1.29 -2.06
C GLU A 45 25.09 -0.94 -0.70
N PHE A 46 23.77 -1.06 -0.58
CA PHE A 46 23.05 -0.88 0.67
C PHE A 46 21.77 -1.72 0.69
N GLU A 47 21.19 -1.84 1.87
CA GLU A 47 20.00 -2.66 2.07
C GLU A 47 18.84 -1.78 2.51
N MET A 48 17.68 -1.99 1.89
CA MET A 48 16.40 -1.56 2.46
C MET A 48 15.84 -2.72 3.28
N VAL A 49 15.08 -2.41 4.33
CA VAL A 49 14.50 -3.43 5.20
C VAL A 49 12.99 -3.41 5.10
N LEU A 50 12.41 -4.53 4.71
CA LEU A 50 10.96 -4.76 4.71
C LEU A 50 10.51 -5.32 6.06
N GLN A 51 9.33 -4.90 6.49
CA GLN A 51 8.77 -5.23 7.80
C GLN A 51 7.28 -5.59 7.67
N ASN A 52 6.86 -6.67 8.32
CA ASN A 52 5.47 -7.07 8.48
C ASN A 52 5.16 -7.15 9.97
N MET A 53 4.95 -5.99 10.61
CA MET A 53 4.74 -5.87 12.06
C MET A 53 3.26 -5.70 12.44
N VAL A 54 2.37 -5.57 11.45
CA VAL A 54 0.95 -5.28 11.66
C VAL A 54 0.12 -6.15 10.72
N GLY A 55 -0.96 -6.73 11.25
CA GLY A 55 -1.82 -7.66 10.52
C GLY A 55 -1.86 -9.02 11.21
N ASP A 56 -2.44 -9.99 10.53
CA ASP A 56 -2.62 -11.37 11.01
C ASP A 56 -2.11 -12.43 10.03
N GLN A 57 -1.43 -12.00 8.95
CA GLN A 57 -1.01 -12.87 7.84
C GLN A 57 0.40 -12.52 7.34
N ASP A 58 1.03 -13.52 6.74
CA ASP A 58 2.25 -13.35 5.96
C ASP A 58 1.93 -12.54 4.70
N ILE A 59 2.88 -11.70 4.26
CA ILE A 59 2.70 -10.86 3.07
C ILE A 59 3.75 -11.21 2.02
N THR A 60 3.38 -11.01 0.75
CA THR A 60 4.29 -11.10 -0.39
C THR A 60 4.43 -9.72 -1.01
N VAL A 61 5.67 -9.24 -1.11
CA VAL A 61 6.02 -7.93 -1.66
C VAL A 61 6.88 -8.12 -2.90
N ILE A 62 6.64 -7.28 -3.92
CA ILE A 62 7.44 -7.27 -5.15
C ILE A 62 8.25 -5.98 -5.17
N ALA A 63 9.57 -6.10 -5.29
CA ALA A 63 10.45 -4.94 -5.43
C ALA A 63 10.66 -4.61 -6.91
N GLU A 64 10.39 -3.37 -7.31
CA GLU A 64 10.58 -2.88 -8.67
C GLU A 64 11.33 -1.54 -8.66
N LEU A 65 12.27 -1.35 -9.60
CA LEU A 65 12.85 -0.04 -9.86
C LEU A 65 12.07 0.63 -10.98
N ASN A 66 11.26 1.62 -10.63
CA ASN A 66 10.47 2.39 -11.59
C ASN A 66 11.26 3.56 -12.20
N SER A 67 12.32 4.01 -11.55
CA SER A 67 13.18 5.11 -12.01
C SER A 67 14.60 4.92 -11.53
N GLY A 68 15.57 5.43 -12.30
CA GLY A 68 16.99 5.32 -11.95
C GLY A 68 17.59 3.94 -12.23
N SER A 69 16.95 3.10 -13.06
CA SER A 69 17.46 1.77 -13.42
C SER A 69 18.76 1.81 -14.26
N GLU A 70 19.08 2.99 -14.80
CA GLU A 70 20.35 3.28 -15.47
C GLU A 70 21.55 3.33 -14.50
N ILE A 71 21.30 3.62 -13.22
CA ILE A 71 22.34 3.74 -12.18
C ILE A 71 22.08 2.85 -10.97
N ALA A 72 20.95 2.17 -10.89
CA ALA A 72 20.59 1.34 -9.75
C ALA A 72 20.08 -0.04 -10.19
N SER A 73 20.39 -1.06 -9.41
CA SER A 73 19.95 -2.44 -9.64
C SER A 73 19.62 -3.16 -8.35
N LEU A 74 18.63 -4.05 -8.41
CA LEU A 74 18.41 -5.05 -7.36
C LEU A 74 19.48 -6.13 -7.51
N MET A 75 20.08 -6.52 -6.41
CA MET A 75 21.12 -7.55 -6.40
C MET A 75 20.55 -8.96 -6.21
N ASP A 76 19.33 -9.07 -5.71
CA ASP A 76 18.68 -10.35 -5.43
C ASP A 76 18.14 -10.99 -6.72
N GLU A 77 18.25 -12.32 -6.85
CA GLU A 77 17.81 -13.07 -8.03
C GLU A 77 16.28 -13.05 -8.19
N SER A 78 15.56 -12.94 -7.08
CA SER A 78 14.10 -12.83 -7.02
C SER A 78 13.72 -11.42 -6.59
N THR A 79 12.74 -10.84 -7.29
CA THR A 79 12.11 -9.58 -6.90
C THR A 79 10.94 -9.79 -5.94
N THR A 80 10.57 -11.04 -5.65
CA THR A 80 9.47 -11.40 -4.77
C THR A 80 9.98 -11.80 -3.39
N TYR A 81 9.47 -11.14 -2.36
CA TYR A 81 9.86 -11.32 -0.96
C TYR A 81 8.64 -11.77 -0.15
N ASN A 82 8.75 -12.92 0.50
CA ASN A 82 7.77 -13.37 1.48
C ASN A 82 8.22 -12.89 2.86
N ILE A 83 7.38 -12.10 3.52
CA ILE A 83 7.67 -11.48 4.81
C ILE A 83 6.67 -12.05 5.83
N PRO A 84 7.12 -12.98 6.69
CA PRO A 84 6.28 -13.57 7.72
C PRO A 84 5.74 -12.51 8.68
N ILE A 85 4.56 -12.76 9.23
CA ILE A 85 4.00 -11.90 10.28
C ILE A 85 4.95 -11.83 11.49
N GLY A 86 5.16 -10.61 12.01
CA GLY A 86 6.08 -10.31 13.10
C GLY A 86 7.55 -10.18 12.68
N ASN A 87 7.86 -10.27 11.39
CA ASN A 87 9.22 -10.08 10.89
C ASN A 87 9.51 -8.60 10.62
N SER A 88 10.59 -8.07 11.21
CA SER A 88 11.05 -6.69 11.03
C SER A 88 12.36 -6.55 10.25
N ASN A 89 12.85 -7.63 9.64
CA ASN A 89 14.21 -7.72 9.11
C ASN A 89 14.30 -8.60 7.85
N THR A 90 13.54 -8.25 6.82
CA THR A 90 13.72 -8.83 5.49
C THR A 90 14.51 -7.85 4.61
N PRO A 91 15.82 -8.08 4.37
CA PRO A 91 16.65 -7.17 3.58
C PRO A 91 16.36 -7.28 2.08
N VAL A 92 16.44 -6.14 1.39
CA VAL A 92 16.40 -5.98 -0.06
C VAL A 92 17.68 -5.30 -0.48
N LYS A 93 18.52 -6.00 -1.25
CA LYS A 93 19.86 -5.50 -1.60
C LYS A 93 19.81 -4.66 -2.87
N ILE A 94 20.29 -3.42 -2.76
CA ILE A 94 20.36 -2.47 -3.85
C ILE A 94 21.81 -2.10 -4.10
N LYS A 95 22.19 -2.07 -5.37
CA LYS A 95 23.45 -1.51 -5.85
C LYS A 95 23.19 -0.26 -6.65
N ILE A 96 23.93 0.80 -6.35
CA ILE A 96 23.99 2.01 -7.17
C ILE A 96 25.39 2.09 -7.80
N ASN A 97 25.44 2.44 -9.07
CA ASN A 97 26.65 2.66 -9.85
C ASN A 97 26.53 4.01 -10.57
N ILE A 98 27.37 4.97 -10.19
CA ILE A 98 27.41 6.28 -10.83
C ILE A 98 28.42 6.25 -11.98
N PRO A 99 28.05 6.66 -13.19
CA PRO A 99 28.98 6.65 -14.32
C PRO A 99 30.10 7.69 -14.14
N GLU A 100 31.25 7.46 -14.74
CA GLU A 100 32.44 8.33 -14.62
C GLU A 100 32.23 9.74 -15.19
N ASP A 101 31.32 9.89 -16.16
CA ASP A 101 30.98 11.16 -16.81
C ASP A 101 29.87 11.94 -16.08
N ALA A 102 29.43 11.46 -14.92
CA ALA A 102 28.44 12.14 -14.10
C ALA A 102 28.91 13.54 -13.69
N LYS A 103 28.04 14.54 -13.88
CA LYS A 103 28.34 15.91 -13.46
C LYS A 103 28.18 16.06 -11.96
N SER A 104 29.16 16.67 -11.32
CA SER A 104 29.10 16.97 -9.89
C SER A 104 27.88 17.86 -9.57
N GLY A 105 27.14 17.50 -8.52
CA GLY A 105 25.92 18.21 -8.10
C GLY A 105 24.65 17.83 -8.87
N GLN A 106 24.70 16.83 -9.75
CA GLN A 106 23.51 16.30 -10.42
C GLN A 106 22.74 15.37 -9.49
N GLU A 107 21.51 15.74 -9.16
CA GLU A 107 20.56 14.85 -8.50
C GLU A 107 20.03 13.84 -9.53
N ALA A 108 20.15 12.55 -9.22
CA ALA A 108 19.54 11.49 -10.00
C ALA A 108 18.23 11.04 -9.33
N PRO A 109 17.17 10.69 -10.09
CA PRO A 109 15.93 10.20 -9.52
C PRO A 109 16.13 8.81 -8.91
N SER A 110 16.39 8.74 -7.61
CA SER A 110 16.45 7.48 -6.86
C SER A 110 15.03 7.06 -6.46
N GLY A 111 14.25 6.60 -7.43
CA GLY A 111 12.87 6.15 -7.23
C GLY A 111 12.77 4.62 -7.19
N THR A 112 13.18 4.00 -6.08
CA THR A 112 12.83 2.58 -5.84
C THR A 112 11.40 2.52 -5.32
N ALA A 113 10.50 1.92 -6.09
CA ALA A 113 9.11 1.74 -5.70
C ALA A 113 8.94 0.31 -5.21
N VAL A 114 8.83 0.11 -3.90
CA VAL A 114 8.46 -1.19 -3.36
C VAL A 114 6.94 -1.35 -3.50
N GLY A 115 6.53 -2.09 -4.53
CA GLY A 115 5.13 -2.37 -4.84
C GLY A 115 4.61 -3.55 -4.04
N GLY A 116 3.88 -3.28 -2.96
CA GLY A 116 3.09 -4.31 -2.30
C GLY A 116 1.86 -4.64 -3.14
N ALA A 117 1.83 -5.82 -3.77
CA ALA A 117 0.61 -6.34 -4.38
C ALA A 117 -0.37 -6.75 -3.26
N LEU A 118 -1.17 -5.79 -2.76
CA LEU A 118 -2.25 -6.06 -1.82
C LEU A 118 -3.47 -6.61 -2.57
N SER A 119 -3.47 -7.91 -2.85
CA SER A 119 -4.62 -8.61 -3.40
C SER A 119 -5.67 -8.95 -2.32
N THR A 120 -6.19 -7.92 -1.65
CA THR A 120 -7.31 -8.08 -0.68
C THR A 120 -8.26 -6.88 -0.65
N GLN A 121 -7.85 -5.69 -1.09
CA GLN A 121 -8.67 -4.48 -0.99
C GLN A 121 -9.87 -4.40 -1.97
N THR A 122 -9.89 -5.19 -3.05
CA THR A 122 -10.99 -5.17 -4.02
C THR A 122 -12.31 -5.70 -3.44
N LEU A 123 -12.24 -6.59 -2.45
CA LEU A 123 -13.43 -7.14 -1.81
C LEU A 123 -14.06 -6.14 -0.81
N GLY A 124 -13.25 -5.43 -0.03
CA GLY A 124 -13.74 -4.44 0.94
C GLY A 124 -14.47 -3.27 0.27
N PHE A 125 -13.93 -2.75 -0.83
CA PHE A 125 -14.56 -1.65 -1.57
C PHE A 125 -15.89 -2.10 -2.23
N LEU A 126 -15.95 -3.32 -2.75
CA LEU A 126 -17.16 -3.89 -3.35
C LEU A 126 -18.28 -4.03 -2.32
N VAL A 127 -17.96 -4.52 -1.11
CA VAL A 127 -18.93 -4.64 0.00
C VAL A 127 -19.48 -3.28 0.41
N LEU A 128 -18.64 -2.26 0.49
CA LEU A 128 -19.03 -0.90 0.85
C LEU A 128 -19.93 -0.26 -0.23
N VAL A 129 -19.61 -0.46 -1.50
CA VAL A 129 -20.44 -0.01 -2.64
C VAL A 129 -21.80 -0.72 -2.63
N ILE A 130 -21.84 -2.05 -2.42
CA ILE A 130 -23.10 -2.81 -2.32
C ILE A 130 -23.93 -2.31 -1.13
N ALA A 131 -23.33 -2.06 0.02
CA ALA A 131 -24.02 -1.54 1.20
C ALA A 131 -24.64 -0.14 0.94
N LEU A 132 -23.93 0.74 0.24
CA LEU A 132 -24.46 2.06 -0.16
C LEU A 132 -25.60 1.95 -1.18
N ILE A 133 -25.50 1.04 -2.15
CA ILE A 133 -26.58 0.80 -3.12
C ILE A 133 -27.84 0.30 -2.40
N ILE A 134 -27.70 -0.66 -1.48
CA ILE A 134 -28.82 -1.17 -0.67
C ILE A 134 -29.44 -0.03 0.16
N LEU A 135 -28.62 0.83 0.78
CA LEU A 135 -29.09 1.99 1.53
C LEU A 135 -29.94 2.94 0.66
N VAL A 136 -29.46 3.28 -0.53
CA VAL A 136 -30.16 4.15 -1.48
C VAL A 136 -31.49 3.53 -1.94
N LEU A 137 -31.52 2.22 -2.22
CA LEU A 137 -32.73 1.50 -2.60
C LEU A 137 -33.77 1.49 -1.47
N ILE A 138 -33.33 1.31 -0.22
CA ILE A 138 -34.21 1.37 0.95
C ILE A 138 -34.82 2.76 1.11
N ILE A 139 -34.01 3.82 0.99
CA ILE A 139 -34.49 5.21 1.05
C ILE A 139 -35.55 5.47 -0.03
N LYS A 140 -35.26 5.08 -1.29
CA LYS A 140 -36.22 5.20 -2.40
C LYS A 140 -37.52 4.44 -2.15
N TYR A 141 -37.45 3.21 -1.61
CA TYR A 141 -38.63 2.42 -1.27
C TYR A 141 -39.52 3.13 -0.24
N PHE A 142 -38.93 3.74 0.79
CA PHE A 142 -39.68 4.48 1.81
C PHE A 142 -40.28 5.78 1.29
N HIS A 143 -39.60 6.50 0.40
CA HIS A 143 -40.16 7.67 -0.28
C HIS A 143 -41.40 7.30 -1.11
N LYS A 144 -41.30 6.28 -1.98
CA LYS A 144 -42.41 5.82 -2.83
C LYS A 144 -43.62 5.33 -2.03
N LYS A 145 -43.39 4.64 -0.91
CA LYS A 145 -44.47 4.18 -0.03
C LYS A 145 -45.21 5.32 0.68
N LYS A 146 -44.55 6.46 0.91
CA LYS A 146 -45.18 7.65 1.51
C LYS A 146 -46.10 8.34 0.50
N GLU A 147 -45.73 8.37 -0.78
CA GLU A 147 -46.59 8.93 -1.85
C GLU A 147 -47.84 8.07 -2.08
N ASN A 148 -47.71 6.73 -2.13
CA ASN A 148 -48.85 5.82 -2.32
C ASN A 148 -49.85 5.76 -1.14
N LYS A 149 -49.54 6.39 0.00
CA LYS A 149 -50.47 6.49 1.14
C LYS A 149 -51.28 7.79 1.16
N ASN A 150 -50.96 8.73 0.27
CA ASN A 150 -51.64 10.02 0.15
C ASN A 150 -52.57 10.09 -1.08
N VAL A 151 -52.96 8.94 -1.63
CA VAL A 151 -53.97 8.77 -2.69
C VAL A 151 -55.10 7.91 -2.15
#